data_AF-Q1I3Z5-F1
#
_entry.id   AF-Q1I3Z5-F1
#
_cell.length_a   1.000
_cell.length_b   1.000
_cell.length_c   1.000
_cell.angle_alpha   90.00
_cell.angle_beta   90.00
_cell.angle_gamma   90.00
#
_symmetry.space_group_name_H-M   'P 1'
#
loop_
_entity.id
_entity.type
_entity.pdbx_description
1 polymer ?
#
loop_
_entity_poly.entity_id
_entity_poly.type
_entity_poly.pdbx_seq_one_letter_code
_entity_poly.pdbx_strand_id
1 'polypeptide(L)'
;MSTVYQQRFESLLDSLNAAVQPGEQFTLGYSAEQSQFVRFNHAKVRQAGLVSQASAQLRLVRDGRQAEQQVTLGDDAELDRQRLHDALAQLRQTLPLLPVDPYLSLDESAWHSHSLLEPPLPELDEVLALIEREAGDLDLVGIYAAGPICRGFASSFGAFGWHQANSFNIDWSLFHANGQAVKANYAGQSWRGDKFAKRLRQAREQLEHLGRPAITLKPGTYRAYLAPAAMDEIAGMLCWGAFSAQSLATGNSALQRLYNGDARLSPLVSFSEQVSGSLSPAFSDEGSPRRDLLLIGEGRGLERLVSARSAAEFKLVANGADSHESPCALSLAPGNLPSAQILERLGTGLYISNLWYLNYSDLPAARMTGLTRFATFWVENGRIQGPVSTMRFDDSLYNLLGSQLEDLTQEREMILSTSTYGQRSTGSSHLPGALVKGLTLTL
;
A
#
# COMPACT_ATOMS: atom_id res chain seq x y z
N MET A 1 -19.33 -16.76 -14.35
CA MET A 1 -18.58 -17.97 -14.73
C MET A 1 -17.33 -18.00 -13.87
N SER A 2 -17.00 -19.11 -13.23
CA SER A 2 -15.79 -19.25 -12.40
C SER A 2 -14.54 -19.12 -13.27
N THR A 3 -13.56 -18.30 -12.87
CA THR A 3 -12.31 -18.13 -13.63
C THR A 3 -11.44 -19.37 -13.49
N VAL A 4 -10.47 -19.58 -14.38
CA VAL A 4 -9.57 -20.75 -14.30
C VAL A 4 -8.85 -20.82 -12.94
N TYR A 5 -8.44 -19.66 -12.40
CA TYR A 5 -7.84 -19.58 -11.06
C TYR A 5 -8.83 -19.94 -9.94
N GLN A 6 -10.08 -19.49 -10.04
CA GLN A 6 -11.11 -19.83 -9.05
C GLN A 6 -11.39 -21.33 -9.04
N GLN A 7 -11.56 -21.95 -10.21
CA GLN A 7 -11.79 -23.40 -10.32
C GLN A 7 -10.63 -24.23 -9.74
N ARG A 8 -9.39 -23.76 -9.92
CA ARG A 8 -8.21 -24.40 -9.31
C ARG A 8 -8.25 -24.30 -7.78
N PHE A 9 -8.58 -23.13 -7.25
CA PHE A 9 -8.73 -22.94 -5.80
C PHE A 9 -9.83 -23.82 -5.22
N GLU A 10 -11.01 -23.86 -5.86
CA GLU A 10 -12.14 -24.73 -5.48
C GLU A 10 -11.73 -26.21 -5.51
N SER A 11 -10.98 -26.66 -6.53
CA SER A 11 -10.50 -28.05 -6.60
C SER A 11 -9.51 -28.41 -5.47
N LEU A 12 -8.63 -27.48 -5.08
CA LEU A 12 -7.73 -27.67 -3.94
C LEU A 12 -8.51 -27.74 -2.63
N LEU A 13 -9.50 -26.87 -2.46
CA LEU A 13 -10.40 -26.85 -1.30
C LEU A 13 -11.19 -28.16 -1.17
N ASP A 14 -11.79 -28.65 -2.26
CA ASP A 14 -12.53 -29.92 -2.25
C ASP A 14 -11.64 -31.11 -1.86
N SER A 15 -10.43 -31.14 -2.41
CA SER A 15 -9.42 -32.14 -2.09
C SER A 15 -9.01 -32.08 -0.61
N LEU A 16 -8.88 -30.88 -0.05
CA LEU A 16 -8.52 -30.68 1.36
C LEU A 16 -9.68 -31.08 2.29
N ASN A 17 -10.91 -30.67 1.98
CA ASN A 17 -12.11 -31.04 2.73
C ASN A 17 -12.28 -32.56 2.83
N ALA A 18 -11.96 -33.31 1.76
CA ALA A 18 -12.02 -34.76 1.76
C ALA A 18 -10.91 -35.43 2.61
N ALA A 19 -9.82 -34.72 2.91
CA ALA A 19 -8.63 -35.27 3.55
C ALA A 19 -8.51 -34.95 5.05
N VAL A 20 -9.21 -33.93 5.53
CA VAL A 20 -9.19 -33.48 6.93
C VAL A 20 -9.83 -34.54 7.83
N GLN A 21 -9.20 -34.80 8.98
CA GLN A 21 -9.65 -35.80 9.95
C GLN A 21 -10.57 -35.17 11.02
N PRO A 22 -11.40 -35.96 11.72
CA PRO A 22 -12.17 -35.47 12.85
C PRO A 22 -11.29 -34.77 13.90
N GLY A 23 -11.69 -33.56 14.29
CA GLY A 23 -10.96 -32.73 15.26
C GLY A 23 -9.88 -31.83 14.63
N GLU A 24 -9.60 -31.96 13.34
CA GLU A 24 -8.76 -31.01 12.60
C GLU A 24 -9.62 -29.88 12.02
N GLN A 25 -9.08 -28.66 12.08
CA GLN A 25 -9.61 -27.46 11.44
C GLN A 25 -8.53 -26.90 10.52
N PHE A 26 -8.92 -26.18 9.46
CA PHE A 26 -7.96 -25.56 8.57
C PHE A 26 -8.41 -24.18 8.10
N THR A 27 -7.42 -23.39 7.68
CA THR A 27 -7.63 -22.29 6.75
C THR A 27 -6.73 -22.49 5.53
N LEU A 28 -7.23 -22.08 4.36
CA LEU A 28 -6.55 -22.20 3.08
C LEU A 28 -6.59 -20.84 2.38
N GLY A 29 -5.46 -20.15 2.39
CA GLY A 29 -5.24 -18.96 1.57
C GLY A 29 -4.78 -19.33 0.17
N TYR A 30 -5.15 -18.53 -0.83
CA TYR A 30 -4.71 -18.67 -2.22
C TYR A 30 -4.29 -17.32 -2.77
N SER A 31 -3.17 -17.30 -3.47
CA SER A 31 -2.63 -16.12 -4.12
C SER A 31 -2.17 -16.49 -5.52
N ALA A 32 -2.64 -15.77 -6.53
CA ALA A 32 -2.15 -15.94 -7.90
C ALA A 32 -2.07 -14.61 -8.63
N GLU A 33 -1.22 -14.56 -9.65
CA GLU A 33 -1.22 -13.45 -10.61
C GLU A 33 -0.84 -13.93 -12.00
N GLN A 34 -1.33 -13.19 -12.99
CA GLN A 34 -0.85 -13.26 -14.35
C GLN A 34 -0.59 -11.84 -14.84
N SER A 35 0.68 -11.44 -14.89
CA SER A 35 1.06 -10.05 -15.14
C SER A 35 2.03 -9.94 -16.30
N GLN A 36 1.76 -9.01 -17.21
CA GLN A 36 2.80 -8.43 -18.06
C GLN A 36 3.76 -7.63 -17.19
N PHE A 37 5.05 -7.74 -17.48
CA PHE A 37 6.09 -7.04 -16.76
C PHE A 37 7.11 -6.49 -17.76
N VAL A 38 7.23 -5.16 -17.83
CA VAL A 38 8.12 -4.48 -18.77
C VAL A 38 8.96 -3.46 -18.04
N ARG A 39 10.27 -3.50 -18.24
CA ARG A 39 11.21 -2.48 -17.76
C ARG A 39 11.68 -1.61 -18.90
N PHE A 40 11.79 -0.33 -18.61
CA PHE A 40 12.19 0.71 -19.56
C PHE A 40 13.54 1.29 -19.17
N ASN A 41 14.36 1.57 -20.18
CA ASN A 41 15.54 2.41 -20.06
C ASN A 41 15.62 3.34 -21.28
N HIS A 42 15.83 4.63 -21.07
CA HIS A 42 15.74 5.66 -22.12
C HIS A 42 14.41 5.58 -22.91
N ALA A 43 13.29 5.42 -22.20
CA ALA A 43 11.94 5.24 -22.77
C ALA A 43 11.77 4.01 -23.70
N LYS A 44 12.76 3.13 -23.78
CA LYS A 44 12.74 1.93 -24.62
C LYS A 44 12.64 0.68 -23.78
N VAL A 45 12.01 -0.35 -24.32
CA VAL A 45 11.90 -1.66 -23.67
C VAL A 45 13.30 -2.24 -23.48
N ARG A 46 13.67 -2.45 -22.21
CA ARG A 46 14.93 -3.11 -21.83
C ARG A 46 14.70 -4.58 -21.53
N GLN A 47 13.56 -4.90 -20.93
CA GLN A 47 13.14 -6.25 -20.57
C GLN A 47 11.63 -6.31 -20.67
N ALA A 48 11.08 -7.38 -21.25
CA ALA A 48 9.67 -7.68 -21.24
C ALA A 48 9.49 -9.16 -20.89
N GLY A 49 8.44 -9.47 -20.14
CA GLY A 49 8.12 -10.83 -19.74
C GLY A 49 6.70 -10.96 -19.21
N LEU A 50 6.30 -12.20 -19.01
CA LEU A 50 5.05 -12.56 -18.35
C LEU A 50 5.40 -13.24 -17.04
N VAL A 51 4.71 -12.83 -15.97
CA VAL A 51 4.70 -13.51 -14.67
C VAL A 51 3.41 -14.30 -14.62
N SER A 52 3.50 -15.61 -14.38
CA SER A 52 2.38 -16.45 -14.01
C SER A 52 2.81 -17.22 -12.77
N GLN A 53 2.12 -17.03 -11.66
CA GLN A 53 2.42 -17.72 -10.42
C GLN A 53 1.17 -17.92 -9.58
N ALA A 54 1.20 -18.99 -8.78
CA ALA A 54 0.19 -19.25 -7.78
C ALA A 54 0.82 -19.93 -6.55
N SER A 55 0.25 -19.67 -5.39
CA SER A 55 0.60 -20.35 -4.14
C SER A 55 -0.63 -20.54 -3.26
N ALA A 56 -0.60 -21.57 -2.44
CA ALA A 56 -1.57 -21.81 -1.38
C ALA A 56 -0.88 -21.72 -0.02
N GLN A 57 -1.54 -21.14 0.98
CA GLN A 57 -1.09 -21.13 2.37
C GLN A 57 -2.06 -21.99 3.18
N LEU A 58 -1.61 -23.15 3.61
CA LEU A 58 -2.39 -24.08 4.42
C LEU A 58 -2.02 -23.89 5.88
N ARG A 59 -3.00 -23.56 6.72
CA ARG A 59 -2.90 -23.62 8.18
C ARG A 59 -3.71 -24.79 8.69
N LEU A 60 -3.11 -25.64 9.51
CA LEU A 60 -3.78 -26.72 10.22
C LEU A 60 -3.87 -26.38 11.71
N VAL A 61 -5.04 -26.62 12.29
CA VAL A 61 -5.35 -26.37 13.69
C VAL A 61 -5.97 -27.61 14.34
N ARG A 62 -5.49 -27.97 15.53
CA ARG A 62 -6.03 -29.07 16.33
C ARG A 62 -5.59 -28.92 17.78
N ASP A 63 -6.50 -29.20 18.73
CA ASP A 63 -6.22 -29.23 20.17
C ASP A 63 -5.49 -27.96 20.68
N GLY A 64 -5.89 -26.79 20.19
CA GLY A 64 -5.31 -25.49 20.55
C GLY A 64 -3.91 -25.23 19.98
N ARG A 65 -3.46 -26.02 19.01
CA ARG A 65 -2.17 -25.87 18.32
C ARG A 65 -2.42 -25.50 16.88
N GLN A 66 -1.52 -24.71 16.30
CA GLN A 66 -1.55 -24.33 14.90
C GLN A 66 -0.17 -24.43 14.26
N ALA A 67 -0.14 -24.79 12.98
CA ALA A 67 1.04 -24.72 12.13
C ALA A 67 0.60 -24.33 10.72
N GLU A 68 1.45 -23.64 9.98
CA GLU A 68 1.16 -23.24 8.60
C GLU A 68 2.31 -23.57 7.66
N GLN A 69 1.97 -23.81 6.40
CA GLN A 69 2.91 -24.10 5.33
C GLN A 69 2.43 -23.46 4.03
N GLN A 70 3.35 -22.83 3.31
CA GLN A 70 3.11 -22.32 1.96
C GLN A 70 3.52 -23.36 0.92
N VAL A 71 2.68 -23.53 -0.09
CA VAL A 71 2.85 -24.44 -1.22
C VAL A 71 2.86 -23.65 -2.51
N THR A 72 3.94 -23.78 -3.29
CA THR A 72 3.99 -23.25 -4.66
C THR A 72 3.21 -24.14 -5.62
N LEU A 73 2.34 -23.53 -6.42
CA LEU A 73 1.48 -24.22 -7.37
C LEU A 73 2.04 -24.08 -8.79
N GLY A 74 1.99 -25.16 -9.55
CA GLY A 74 2.67 -25.33 -10.83
C GLY A 74 1.76 -25.31 -12.06
N ASP A 75 0.46 -25.05 -11.90
CA ASP A 75 -0.53 -25.21 -12.97
C ASP A 75 -0.66 -26.66 -13.47
N ASP A 76 -0.53 -27.60 -12.53
CA ASP A 76 -0.80 -29.02 -12.76
C ASP A 76 -1.69 -29.49 -11.62
N ALA A 77 -2.96 -29.73 -11.91
CA ALA A 77 -3.97 -30.01 -10.90
C ALA A 77 -3.65 -31.25 -10.06
N GLU A 78 -2.99 -32.27 -10.63
CA GLU A 78 -2.65 -33.49 -9.89
C GLU A 78 -1.44 -33.23 -8.99
N LEU A 79 -0.39 -32.60 -9.53
CA LEU A 79 0.79 -32.24 -8.76
C LEU A 79 0.48 -31.24 -7.64
N ASP A 80 -0.37 -30.26 -7.91
CA ASP A 80 -0.77 -29.23 -6.95
C ASP A 80 -1.60 -29.83 -5.80
N ARG A 81 -2.50 -30.77 -6.11
CA ARG A 81 -3.19 -31.57 -5.08
C ARG A 81 -2.19 -32.39 -4.27
N GLN A 82 -1.28 -33.10 -4.92
CA GLN A 82 -0.28 -33.91 -4.22
C GLN A 82 0.56 -33.06 -3.26
N ARG A 83 1.04 -31.89 -3.71
CA ARG A 83 1.81 -30.96 -2.87
C ARG A 83 1.00 -30.45 -1.67
N LEU A 84 -0.29 -30.17 -1.86
CA LEU A 84 -1.17 -29.77 -0.75
C LEU A 84 -1.35 -30.90 0.28
N HIS A 85 -1.51 -32.15 -0.19
CA HIS A 85 -1.60 -33.32 0.70
C HIS A 85 -0.29 -33.59 1.45
N ASP A 86 0.85 -33.43 0.78
CA ASP A 86 2.17 -33.57 1.40
C ASP A 86 2.36 -32.51 2.50
N ALA A 87 1.94 -31.26 2.24
CA ALA A 87 1.94 -30.19 3.25
C ALA A 87 1.02 -30.53 4.44
N LEU A 88 -0.20 -31.01 4.18
CA LEU A 88 -1.11 -31.46 5.25
C LEU A 88 -0.48 -32.57 6.10
N ALA A 89 0.17 -33.55 5.48
CA ALA A 89 0.86 -34.64 6.17
C ALA A 89 2.04 -34.14 7.02
N GLN A 90 2.83 -33.19 6.52
CA GLN A 90 3.92 -32.56 7.27
C GLN A 90 3.40 -31.74 8.46
N LEU A 91 2.32 -30.98 8.27
CA LEU A 91 1.67 -30.23 9.34
C LEU A 91 1.18 -31.16 10.45
N ARG A 92 0.57 -32.31 10.12
CA ARG A 92 0.15 -33.31 11.11
C ARG A 92 1.30 -33.88 11.94
N GLN A 93 2.48 -34.05 11.34
CA GLN A 93 3.68 -34.50 12.07
C GLN A 93 4.25 -33.39 12.97
N THR A 94 4.13 -32.14 12.54
CA THR A 94 4.69 -30.97 13.24
C THR A 94 3.82 -30.53 14.40
N LEU A 95 2.49 -30.53 14.23
CA LEU A 95 1.54 -29.95 15.16
C LEU A 95 1.65 -30.48 16.61
N PRO A 96 1.84 -31.80 16.86
CA PRO A 96 2.02 -32.34 18.22
C PRO A 96 3.29 -31.85 18.93
N LEU A 97 4.27 -31.33 18.19
CA LEU A 97 5.53 -30.82 18.74
C LEU A 97 5.43 -29.36 19.22
N LEU A 98 4.37 -28.64 18.82
CA LEU A 98 4.19 -27.22 19.12
C LEU A 98 3.39 -27.00 20.40
N PRO A 99 3.74 -26.03 21.26
CA PRO A 99 2.93 -25.74 22.44
C PRO A 99 1.49 -25.32 22.07
N VAL A 100 0.55 -25.49 23.00
CA VAL A 100 -0.79 -24.90 22.89
C VAL A 100 -0.65 -23.38 22.86
N ASP A 101 -1.32 -22.73 21.91
CA ASP A 101 -1.32 -21.28 21.76
C ASP A 101 -2.51 -20.68 22.51
N PRO A 102 -2.30 -19.96 23.63
CA PRO A 102 -3.40 -19.42 24.43
C PRO A 102 -4.19 -18.32 23.73
N TYR A 103 -3.67 -17.76 22.64
CA TYR A 103 -4.31 -16.68 21.86
C TYR A 103 -4.71 -17.11 20.45
N LEU A 104 -4.67 -18.41 20.16
CA LEU A 104 -5.23 -18.95 18.93
C LEU A 104 -6.75 -18.77 18.96
N SER A 105 -7.24 -17.97 18.04
CA SER A 105 -8.65 -17.79 17.75
C SER A 105 -8.84 -17.84 16.24
N LEU A 106 -9.75 -18.70 15.78
CA LEU A 106 -10.19 -18.73 14.39
C LEU A 106 -11.56 -18.06 14.30
N ASP A 107 -11.84 -17.46 13.14
CA ASP A 107 -13.20 -17.07 12.80
C ASP A 107 -13.97 -18.34 12.36
N GLU A 108 -14.87 -18.80 13.23
CA GLU A 108 -15.69 -19.99 13.00
C GLU A 108 -16.97 -19.68 12.19
N SER A 109 -17.15 -18.44 11.73
CA SER A 109 -18.34 -18.07 10.97
C SER A 109 -18.28 -18.56 9.52
N ALA A 110 -19.41 -19.08 9.04
CA ALA A 110 -19.62 -19.34 7.63
C ALA A 110 -20.04 -18.05 6.94
N TRP A 111 -19.21 -17.58 6.00
CA TRP A 111 -19.48 -16.40 5.18
C TRP A 111 -19.05 -16.65 3.74
N HIS A 112 -19.63 -15.89 2.82
CA HIS A 112 -19.30 -15.97 1.41
C HIS A 112 -19.04 -14.57 0.84
N SER A 113 -17.88 -14.37 0.24
CA SER A 113 -17.51 -13.14 -0.47
C SER A 113 -16.99 -13.47 -1.86
N HIS A 114 -17.53 -12.84 -2.88
CA HIS A 114 -17.10 -13.03 -4.26
C HIS A 114 -17.02 -11.68 -4.97
N SER A 115 -15.83 -11.36 -5.49
CA SER A 115 -15.53 -10.08 -6.11
C SER A 115 -14.70 -10.27 -7.38
N LEU A 116 -15.23 -9.78 -8.50
CA LEU A 116 -14.53 -9.74 -9.78
C LEU A 116 -14.47 -8.28 -10.26
N LEU A 117 -13.28 -7.71 -10.31
CA LEU A 117 -13.00 -6.37 -10.78
C LEU A 117 -12.17 -6.45 -12.05
N GLU A 118 -12.82 -6.67 -13.19
CA GLU A 118 -12.15 -6.97 -14.46
C GLU A 118 -12.40 -5.90 -15.54
N PRO A 119 -12.16 -4.60 -15.27
CA PRO A 119 -12.10 -3.64 -16.36
C PRO A 119 -11.00 -4.06 -17.35
N PRO A 120 -11.21 -3.80 -18.66
CA PRO A 120 -10.22 -4.13 -19.67
C PRO A 120 -8.95 -3.33 -19.42
N LEU A 121 -7.82 -4.03 -19.48
CA LEU A 121 -6.50 -3.44 -19.51
C LEU A 121 -6.13 -3.11 -20.97
N PRO A 122 -5.30 -2.08 -21.20
CA PRO A 122 -4.87 -1.74 -22.55
C PRO A 122 -3.99 -2.85 -23.11
N GLU A 123 -3.99 -3.00 -24.43
CA GLU A 123 -3.00 -3.85 -25.08
C GLU A 123 -1.60 -3.27 -24.85
N LEU A 124 -0.61 -4.16 -24.69
CA LEU A 124 0.75 -3.72 -24.36
C LEU A 124 1.29 -2.77 -25.44
N ASP A 125 1.03 -3.05 -26.71
CA ASP A 125 1.49 -2.23 -27.83
C ASP A 125 0.92 -0.80 -27.78
N GLU A 126 -0.30 -0.62 -27.28
CA GLU A 126 -0.90 0.72 -27.10
C GLU A 126 -0.19 1.50 -26.00
N VAL A 127 0.17 0.83 -24.90
CA VAL A 127 0.93 1.43 -23.80
C VAL A 127 2.33 1.81 -24.28
N LEU A 128 3.01 0.91 -24.98
CA LEU A 128 4.36 1.14 -25.50
C LEU A 128 4.38 2.29 -26.51
N ALA A 129 3.43 2.33 -27.46
CA ALA A 129 3.32 3.41 -28.42
C ALA A 129 3.02 4.76 -27.75
N LEU A 130 2.22 4.76 -26.66
CA LEU A 130 1.96 5.96 -25.89
C LEU A 130 3.21 6.44 -25.14
N ILE A 131 3.95 5.55 -24.50
CA ILE A 131 5.21 5.88 -23.81
C ILE A 131 6.22 6.45 -24.82
N GLU A 132 6.44 5.77 -25.94
CA GLU A 132 7.38 6.21 -26.96
C GLU A 132 7.03 7.61 -27.48
N ARG A 133 5.75 7.83 -27.81
CA ARG A 133 5.29 9.14 -28.31
C ARG A 133 5.41 10.25 -27.29
N GLU A 134 4.98 10.02 -26.03
CA GLU A 134 4.92 11.08 -25.02
C GLU A 134 6.26 11.31 -24.32
N ALA A 135 7.11 10.28 -24.21
CA ALA A 135 8.46 10.39 -23.63
C ALA A 135 9.47 10.96 -24.63
N GLY A 136 9.40 10.55 -25.90
CA GLY A 136 10.32 11.01 -26.94
C GLY A 136 11.78 10.71 -26.59
N ASP A 137 12.59 11.75 -26.45
CA ASP A 137 14.03 11.69 -26.15
C ASP A 137 14.38 11.75 -24.66
N LEU A 138 13.37 11.76 -23.78
CA LEU A 138 13.59 11.80 -22.34
C LEU A 138 14.36 10.57 -21.84
N ASP A 139 15.25 10.80 -20.86
CA ASP A 139 15.88 9.73 -20.11
C ASP A 139 14.89 9.13 -19.09
N LEU A 140 13.93 8.35 -19.59
CA LEU A 140 12.92 7.67 -18.81
C LEU A 140 13.41 6.27 -18.43
N VAL A 141 13.47 6.02 -17.12
CA VAL A 141 13.69 4.69 -16.54
C VAL A 141 12.46 4.31 -15.73
N GLY A 142 11.93 3.11 -15.93
CA GLY A 142 10.69 2.74 -15.26
C GLY A 142 10.28 1.30 -15.43
N ILE A 143 9.12 1.00 -14.90
CA ILE A 143 8.51 -0.32 -14.87
C ILE A 143 7.02 -0.21 -15.14
N TYR A 144 6.51 -1.12 -15.97
CA TYR A 144 5.10 -1.38 -16.20
C TYR A 144 4.78 -2.78 -15.73
N ALA A 145 3.78 -2.92 -14.87
CA ALA A 145 3.22 -4.21 -14.49
C ALA A 145 1.70 -4.17 -14.62
N ALA A 146 1.10 -5.11 -15.35
CA ALA A 146 -0.35 -5.13 -15.55
C ALA A 146 -0.90 -6.53 -15.76
N GLY A 147 -2.09 -6.78 -15.21
CA GLY A 147 -2.78 -8.06 -15.32
C GLY A 147 -3.64 -8.38 -14.09
N PRO A 148 -4.38 -9.50 -14.10
CA PRO A 148 -5.15 -9.97 -12.97
C PRO A 148 -4.29 -10.38 -11.79
N ILE A 149 -4.77 -10.04 -10.59
CA ILE A 149 -4.30 -10.54 -9.30
C ILE A 149 -5.48 -11.22 -8.62
N CYS A 150 -5.25 -12.39 -8.03
CA CYS A 150 -6.27 -13.21 -7.38
C CYS A 150 -5.92 -13.45 -5.90
N ARG A 151 -6.94 -13.42 -5.05
CA ARG A 151 -6.91 -13.82 -3.64
C ARG A 151 -8.07 -14.76 -3.38
N GLY A 152 -7.79 -15.91 -2.78
CA GLY A 152 -8.79 -16.85 -2.29
C GLY A 152 -8.59 -17.10 -0.80
N PHE A 153 -9.68 -17.37 -0.10
CA PHE A 153 -9.66 -17.82 1.28
C PHE A 153 -10.75 -18.87 1.50
N ALA A 154 -10.46 -19.91 2.27
CA ALA A 154 -11.46 -20.85 2.74
C ALA A 154 -11.12 -21.41 4.12
N SER A 155 -12.13 -21.82 4.88
CA SER A 155 -11.93 -22.52 6.16
C SER A 155 -12.79 -23.78 6.26
N SER A 156 -12.40 -24.68 7.17
CA SER A 156 -13.21 -25.86 7.55
C SER A 156 -14.56 -25.51 8.17
N PHE A 157 -14.79 -24.25 8.54
CA PHE A 157 -16.05 -23.74 9.09
C PHE A 157 -17.02 -23.24 8.01
N GLY A 158 -16.63 -23.33 6.73
CA GLY A 158 -17.48 -22.93 5.60
C GLY A 158 -17.34 -21.46 5.20
N ALA A 159 -16.30 -20.76 5.68
CA ALA A 159 -15.91 -19.47 5.12
C ALA A 159 -15.36 -19.66 3.70
N PHE A 160 -15.76 -18.79 2.77
CA PHE A 160 -15.24 -18.78 1.40
C PHE A 160 -15.17 -17.35 0.84
N GLY A 161 -13.96 -16.94 0.47
CA GLY A 161 -13.66 -15.65 -0.16
C GLY A 161 -12.96 -15.83 -1.50
N TRP A 162 -13.46 -15.16 -2.53
CA TRP A 162 -12.77 -15.03 -3.81
C TRP A 162 -12.73 -13.57 -4.25
N HIS A 163 -11.53 -13.09 -4.56
CA HIS A 163 -11.29 -11.76 -5.10
C HIS A 163 -10.35 -11.85 -6.29
N GLN A 164 -10.76 -11.31 -7.42
CA GLN A 164 -9.93 -11.16 -8.61
C GLN A 164 -10.03 -9.74 -9.14
N ALA A 165 -8.89 -9.12 -9.41
CA ALA A 165 -8.86 -7.75 -9.91
C ALA A 165 -7.78 -7.54 -10.97
N ASN A 166 -8.19 -6.94 -12.09
CA ASN A 166 -7.28 -6.36 -13.06
C ASN A 166 -6.75 -5.03 -12.54
N SER A 167 -5.43 -4.87 -12.61
CA SER A 167 -4.79 -3.59 -12.32
C SER A 167 -3.52 -3.44 -13.15
N PHE A 168 -3.14 -2.18 -13.38
CA PHE A 168 -1.85 -1.80 -13.93
C PHE A 168 -1.13 -0.85 -12.98
N ASN A 169 0.20 -0.83 -13.06
CA ASN A 169 1.06 0.11 -12.38
C ASN A 169 2.21 0.51 -13.31
N ILE A 170 2.37 1.82 -13.53
CA ILE A 170 3.53 2.39 -14.21
C ILE A 170 4.25 3.30 -13.21
N ASP A 171 5.48 2.93 -12.86
CA ASP A 171 6.36 3.73 -12.02
C ASP A 171 7.60 4.11 -12.82
N TRP A 172 7.91 5.40 -12.88
CA TRP A 172 9.05 5.87 -13.66
C TRP A 172 9.77 7.05 -13.02
N SER A 173 10.99 7.25 -13.46
CA SER A 173 11.81 8.41 -13.19
C SER A 173 12.28 9.02 -14.50
N LEU A 174 12.24 10.34 -14.59
CA LEU A 174 12.85 11.11 -15.67
C LEU A 174 14.14 11.70 -15.14
N PHE A 175 15.26 11.36 -15.78
CA PHE A 175 16.58 11.87 -15.39
C PHE A 175 16.93 13.12 -16.19
N HIS A 176 17.48 14.10 -15.48
CA HIS A 176 18.10 15.27 -16.08
C HIS A 176 19.60 15.03 -16.22
N ALA A 177 20.26 15.71 -17.17
CA ALA A 177 21.69 15.53 -17.45
C ALA A 177 22.62 15.82 -16.25
N ASN A 178 22.13 16.57 -15.25
CA ASN A 178 22.86 16.82 -14.00
C ASN A 178 22.74 15.68 -12.96
N GLY A 179 22.11 14.55 -13.30
CA GLY A 179 21.94 13.38 -12.45
C GLY A 179 20.77 13.45 -11.47
N GLN A 180 20.03 14.57 -11.42
CA GLN A 180 18.78 14.66 -10.66
C GLN A 180 17.62 14.05 -11.44
N ALA A 181 16.54 13.67 -10.75
CA ALA A 181 15.39 13.05 -11.39
C ALA A 181 14.06 13.56 -10.81
N VAL A 182 13.01 13.48 -11.63
CA VAL A 182 11.61 13.57 -11.21
C VAL A 182 11.06 12.15 -11.16
N LYS A 183 10.39 11.77 -10.06
CA LYS A 183 9.72 10.47 -9.94
C LYS A 183 8.21 10.68 -10.10
N ALA A 184 7.58 9.81 -10.88
CA ALA A 184 6.14 9.83 -11.04
C ALA A 184 5.59 8.40 -11.17
N ASN A 185 4.32 8.26 -10.78
CA ASN A 185 3.58 7.02 -10.86
C ASN A 185 2.23 7.27 -11.55
N TYR A 186 1.75 6.25 -12.25
CA TYR A 186 0.38 6.15 -12.73
C TYR A 186 -0.09 4.70 -12.64
N ALA A 187 -1.08 4.46 -11.80
CA ALA A 187 -1.62 3.14 -11.54
C ALA A 187 -3.14 3.18 -11.42
N GLY A 188 -3.78 2.03 -11.56
CA GLY A 188 -5.21 1.91 -11.37
C GLY A 188 -5.78 0.60 -11.93
N GLN A 189 -7.10 0.52 -11.90
CA GLN A 189 -7.85 -0.60 -12.49
C GLN A 189 -8.32 -0.27 -13.91
N SER A 190 -8.62 1.01 -14.21
CA SER A 190 -9.09 1.45 -15.53
C SER A 190 -8.06 2.36 -16.19
N TRP A 191 -7.55 1.95 -17.34
CA TRP A 191 -6.55 2.70 -18.07
C TRP A 191 -7.15 3.90 -18.79
N ARG A 192 -6.47 5.04 -18.63
CA ARG A 192 -6.80 6.31 -19.27
C ARG A 192 -5.53 6.94 -19.84
N GLY A 193 -5.33 6.82 -21.16
CA GLY A 193 -4.14 7.31 -21.84
C GLY A 193 -3.96 8.83 -21.74
N ASP A 194 -5.07 9.58 -21.70
CA ASP A 194 -5.08 11.04 -21.48
C ASP A 194 -4.53 11.43 -20.10
N LYS A 195 -4.87 10.66 -19.06
CA LYS A 195 -4.33 10.86 -17.70
C LYS A 195 -2.86 10.53 -17.62
N PHE A 196 -2.44 9.40 -18.23
CA PHE A 196 -1.02 9.05 -18.33
C PHE A 196 -0.21 10.15 -19.02
N ALA A 197 -0.66 10.60 -20.20
CA ALA A 197 0.02 11.64 -20.97
C ALA A 197 0.12 12.95 -20.17
N LYS A 198 -0.95 13.35 -19.49
CA LYS A 198 -0.94 14.53 -18.62
C LYS A 198 0.11 14.39 -17.50
N ARG A 199 0.18 13.24 -16.85
CA ARG A 199 1.14 12.98 -15.76
C ARG A 199 2.58 13.00 -16.26
N LEU A 200 2.85 12.41 -17.43
CA LEU A 200 4.17 12.42 -18.03
C LEU A 200 4.61 13.83 -18.44
N ARG A 201 3.70 14.63 -19.01
CA ARG A 201 3.97 16.05 -19.35
C ARG A 201 4.24 16.89 -18.11
N GLN A 202 3.48 16.70 -17.02
CA GLN A 202 3.77 17.36 -15.75
C GLN A 202 5.16 16.99 -15.21
N ALA A 203 5.56 15.71 -15.30
CA ALA A 203 6.88 15.28 -14.90
C ALA A 203 7.98 15.89 -15.80
N ARG A 204 7.72 16.08 -17.10
CA ARG A 204 8.62 16.79 -18.03
C ARG A 204 8.77 18.26 -17.66
N GLU A 205 7.68 18.96 -17.35
CA GLU A 205 7.73 20.37 -16.90
C GLU A 205 8.56 20.51 -15.61
N GLN A 206 8.40 19.59 -14.65
CA GLN A 206 9.23 19.55 -13.45
C GLN A 206 10.70 19.25 -13.78
N LEU A 207 10.96 18.39 -14.76
CA LEU A 207 12.33 18.06 -15.19
C LEU A 207 13.06 19.30 -15.72
N GLU A 208 12.38 20.17 -16.47
CA GLU A 208 12.93 21.44 -16.95
C GLU A 208 13.35 22.36 -15.80
N HIS A 209 12.59 22.37 -14.71
CA HIS A 209 12.97 23.14 -13.52
C HIS A 209 14.23 22.61 -12.84
N LEU A 210 14.57 21.32 -12.95
CA LEU A 210 15.83 20.76 -12.41
C LEU A 210 17.07 21.28 -13.15
N GLY A 211 16.92 21.82 -14.36
CA GLY A 211 18.03 22.45 -15.11
C GLY A 211 18.44 23.84 -14.62
N ARG A 212 17.67 24.42 -13.69
CA ARG A 212 17.97 25.74 -13.11
C ARG A 212 19.05 25.65 -12.02
N PRO A 213 19.73 26.78 -11.68
CA PRO A 213 20.68 26.79 -10.57
C PRO A 213 20.05 26.28 -9.27
N ALA A 214 20.73 25.35 -8.61
CA ALA A 214 20.26 24.80 -7.34
C ALA A 214 20.31 25.85 -6.23
N ILE A 215 19.30 25.84 -5.38
CA ILE A 215 19.16 26.72 -4.23
C ILE A 215 19.56 25.94 -2.98
N THR A 216 20.54 26.46 -2.25
CA THR A 216 20.95 25.90 -0.97
C THR A 216 20.21 26.61 0.16
N LEU A 217 19.46 25.85 0.94
CA LEU A 217 18.79 26.34 2.14
C LEU A 217 19.66 26.07 3.36
N LYS A 218 19.47 26.87 4.41
CA LYS A 218 20.07 26.62 5.71
C LYS A 218 19.13 25.69 6.52
N PRO A 219 19.63 24.99 7.54
CA PRO A 219 18.75 24.36 8.52
C PRO A 219 17.76 25.36 9.11
N GLY A 220 16.52 24.94 9.31
CA GLY A 220 15.45 25.81 9.78
C GLY A 220 14.06 25.29 9.46
N THR A 221 13.05 26.06 9.85
CA THR A 221 11.65 25.75 9.58
C THR A 221 11.17 26.50 8.35
N TYR A 222 10.63 25.77 7.38
CA TYR A 222 10.18 26.32 6.10
C TYR A 222 8.73 25.97 5.85
N ARG A 223 7.96 26.93 5.33
CA ARG A 223 6.65 26.64 4.76
C ARG A 223 6.81 25.65 3.60
N ALA A 224 5.93 24.66 3.52
CA ALA A 224 6.08 23.61 2.52
C ALA A 224 4.73 23.10 2.02
N TYR A 225 4.71 22.70 0.75
CA TYR A 225 3.69 21.84 0.18
C TYR A 225 4.29 20.44 -0.03
N LEU A 226 3.67 19.43 0.55
CA LEU A 226 3.98 18.02 0.32
C LEU A 226 2.98 17.47 -0.69
N ALA A 227 3.46 17.04 -1.86
CA ALA A 227 2.60 16.41 -2.87
C ALA A 227 2.05 15.06 -2.37
N PRO A 228 1.00 14.49 -3.00
CA PRO A 228 0.45 13.19 -2.62
C PRO A 228 1.49 12.08 -2.49
N ALA A 229 2.49 12.02 -3.37
CA ALA A 229 3.57 11.04 -3.29
C ALA A 229 4.52 11.25 -2.09
N ALA A 230 4.70 12.49 -1.61
CA ALA A 230 5.40 12.77 -0.35
C ALA A 230 4.54 12.39 0.87
N MET A 231 3.23 12.63 0.78
CA MET A 231 2.27 12.20 1.81
C MET A 231 2.16 10.68 1.91
N ASP A 232 2.37 9.95 0.81
CA ASP A 232 2.37 8.49 0.77
C ASP A 232 3.51 7.88 1.61
N GLU A 233 4.69 8.48 1.60
CA GLU A 233 5.80 8.05 2.46
C GLU A 233 5.45 8.21 3.96
N ILE A 234 4.76 9.30 4.32
CA ILE A 234 4.29 9.53 5.69
C ILE A 234 3.17 8.54 6.05
N ALA A 235 2.23 8.30 5.13
CA ALA A 235 1.17 7.31 5.29
C ALA A 235 1.75 5.89 5.46
N GLY A 236 2.80 5.54 4.70
CA GLY A 236 3.53 4.28 4.81
C GLY A 236 4.16 4.08 6.19
N MET A 237 4.67 5.15 6.81
CA MET A 237 5.17 5.10 8.20
C MET A 237 4.06 4.74 9.20
N LEU A 238 2.82 5.20 8.97
CA LEU A 238 1.67 4.86 9.83
C LEU A 238 1.27 3.39 9.71
N CYS A 239 1.53 2.76 8.57
CA CYS A 239 1.31 1.33 8.38
C CYS A 239 2.24 0.46 9.25
N TRP A 240 3.28 1.03 9.87
CA TRP A 240 4.16 0.31 10.81
C TRP A 240 3.58 0.28 12.23
N GLY A 241 2.38 -0.29 12.35
CA GLY A 241 1.71 -0.54 13.64
C GLY A 241 1.08 0.69 14.30
N ALA A 242 1.01 1.85 13.63
CA ALA A 242 0.44 3.04 14.26
C ALA A 242 -1.05 2.86 14.63
N PHE A 243 -1.79 2.09 13.81
CA PHE A 243 -3.20 1.75 14.02
C PHE A 243 -3.42 0.38 14.68
N SER A 244 -2.35 -0.35 15.00
CA SER A 244 -2.42 -1.72 15.51
C SER A 244 -2.91 -1.75 16.95
N ALA A 245 -3.90 -2.60 17.23
CA ALA A 245 -4.38 -2.86 18.59
C ALA A 245 -3.27 -3.40 19.48
N GLN A 246 -2.43 -4.31 18.98
CA GLN A 246 -1.28 -4.83 19.70
C GLN A 246 -0.27 -3.72 20.02
N SER A 247 0.11 -2.92 19.04
CA SER A 247 1.07 -1.82 19.24
C SER A 247 0.53 -0.78 20.22
N LEU A 248 -0.76 -0.44 20.16
CA LEU A 248 -1.42 0.46 21.10
C LEU A 248 -1.53 -0.12 22.53
N ALA A 249 -1.76 -1.42 22.66
CA ALA A 249 -1.87 -2.09 23.96
C ALA A 249 -0.50 -2.24 24.65
N THR A 250 0.57 -2.36 23.86
CA THR A 250 1.95 -2.56 24.34
C THR A 250 2.77 -1.27 24.42
N GLY A 251 2.20 -0.11 24.03
CA GLY A 251 2.90 1.18 24.06
C GLY A 251 3.88 1.39 22.91
N ASN A 252 3.81 0.58 21.84
CA ASN A 252 4.71 0.59 20.70
C ASN A 252 4.09 1.23 19.43
N SER A 253 3.17 2.19 19.60
CA SER A 253 2.53 2.90 18.49
C SER A 253 3.00 4.35 18.42
N ALA A 254 3.31 4.84 17.20
CA ALA A 254 3.52 6.27 16.95
C ALA A 254 2.30 7.12 17.33
N LEU A 255 1.11 6.55 17.25
CA LEU A 255 -0.16 7.21 17.57
C LEU A 255 -0.60 7.00 19.04
N GLN A 256 0.26 6.46 19.90
CA GLN A 256 -0.11 6.19 21.30
C GLN A 256 -0.72 7.42 21.99
N ARG A 257 -0.08 8.58 21.85
CA ARG A 257 -0.55 9.84 22.45
C ARG A 257 -1.89 10.31 21.86
N LEU A 258 -2.13 10.06 20.57
CA LEU A 258 -3.40 10.38 19.92
C LEU A 258 -4.56 9.56 20.53
N TYR A 259 -4.38 8.24 20.64
CA TYR A 259 -5.39 7.32 21.15
C TYR A 259 -5.61 7.42 22.66
N ASN A 260 -4.59 7.84 23.42
CA ASN A 260 -4.73 8.17 24.84
C ASN A 260 -5.43 9.53 25.06
N GLY A 261 -5.50 10.39 24.03
CA GLY A 261 -6.04 11.76 24.14
C GLY A 261 -5.03 12.81 24.61
N ASP A 262 -3.75 12.46 24.76
CA ASP A 262 -2.64 13.34 25.16
C ASP A 262 -2.14 14.24 24.02
N ALA A 263 -2.54 13.94 22.79
CA ALA A 263 -2.23 14.70 21.59
C ALA A 263 -3.43 14.72 20.63
N ARG A 264 -3.42 15.66 19.69
CA ARG A 264 -4.41 15.80 18.62
C ARG A 264 -3.70 16.17 17.32
N LEU A 265 -4.27 15.73 16.21
CA LEU A 265 -3.94 16.25 14.88
C LEU A 265 -4.90 17.39 14.51
N SER A 266 -4.71 17.98 13.34
CA SER A 266 -5.59 19.01 12.82
C SER A 266 -6.99 18.43 12.58
N PRO A 267 -8.08 19.20 12.78
CA PRO A 267 -9.43 18.80 12.40
C PRO A 267 -9.60 18.42 10.92
N LEU A 268 -8.67 18.82 10.05
CA LEU A 268 -8.65 18.43 8.63
C LEU A 268 -8.21 16.97 8.41
N VAL A 269 -7.63 16.32 9.43
CA VAL A 269 -7.08 14.97 9.31
C VAL A 269 -8.13 13.95 9.70
N SER A 270 -8.63 13.24 8.70
CA SER A 270 -9.47 12.05 8.90
C SER A 270 -8.92 10.90 8.05
N PHE A 271 -8.34 9.91 8.72
CA PHE A 271 -7.80 8.70 8.08
C PHE A 271 -8.77 7.54 8.26
N SER A 272 -8.98 6.79 7.19
CA SER A 272 -9.75 5.56 7.21
C SER A 272 -8.95 4.41 6.59
N GLU A 273 -9.13 3.20 7.12
CA GLU A 273 -9.00 2.02 6.27
C GLU A 273 -10.26 1.95 5.40
N GLN A 274 -10.10 2.03 4.08
CA GLN A 274 -11.19 2.10 3.11
C GLN A 274 -11.07 0.94 2.12
N VAL A 275 -11.46 -0.25 2.56
CA VAL A 275 -11.43 -1.48 1.75
C VAL A 275 -12.44 -1.39 0.61
N SER A 276 -13.58 -0.76 0.86
CA SER A 276 -14.65 -0.57 -0.12
C SER A 276 -14.16 0.25 -1.31
N GLY A 277 -14.23 -0.36 -2.50
CA GLY A 277 -13.78 0.26 -3.75
C GLY A 277 -12.26 0.31 -3.93
N SER A 278 -11.48 -0.31 -3.03
CA SER A 278 -10.03 -0.48 -3.19
C SER A 278 -9.70 -1.70 -4.05
N LEU A 279 -8.40 -1.89 -4.33
CA LEU A 279 -7.88 -3.10 -4.98
C LEU A 279 -7.76 -4.29 -4.01
N SER A 280 -7.90 -4.07 -2.70
CA SER A 280 -7.73 -5.10 -1.70
C SER A 280 -8.98 -5.99 -1.55
N PRO A 281 -8.80 -7.28 -1.20
CA PRO A 281 -9.93 -8.16 -0.92
C PRO A 281 -10.75 -7.65 0.29
N ALA A 282 -12.06 -7.93 0.27
CA ALA A 282 -12.97 -7.63 1.39
C ALA A 282 -12.87 -8.64 2.55
N PHE A 283 -11.76 -9.37 2.64
CA PHE A 283 -11.44 -10.34 3.68
C PHE A 283 -9.94 -10.32 3.95
N SER A 284 -9.52 -10.73 5.14
CA SER A 284 -8.12 -10.79 5.55
C SER A 284 -7.43 -12.07 5.08
N ASP A 285 -6.11 -12.10 5.15
CA ASP A 285 -5.34 -13.32 4.91
C ASP A 285 -5.60 -14.37 6.03
N GLU A 286 -6.09 -13.92 7.19
CA GLU A 286 -6.58 -14.80 8.26
C GLU A 286 -8.02 -15.28 8.05
N GLY A 287 -8.74 -14.75 7.05
CA GLY A 287 -10.09 -15.19 6.72
C GLY A 287 -11.23 -14.47 7.41
N SER A 288 -10.98 -13.30 7.95
CA SER A 288 -12.04 -12.49 8.55
C SER A 288 -12.53 -11.44 7.55
N PRO A 289 -13.86 -11.28 7.36
CA PRO A 289 -14.41 -10.20 6.54
C PRO A 289 -13.93 -8.84 7.02
N ARG A 290 -13.59 -7.97 6.07
CA ARG A 290 -13.17 -6.59 6.33
C ARG A 290 -14.33 -5.62 6.15
N ARG A 291 -14.24 -4.49 6.85
CA ARG A 291 -15.09 -3.33 6.62
C ARG A 291 -14.24 -2.07 6.65
N ASP A 292 -14.80 -0.98 6.14
CA ASP A 292 -14.18 0.33 6.29
C ASP A 292 -14.16 0.73 7.78
N LEU A 293 -13.04 1.30 8.22
CA LEU A 293 -12.82 1.74 9.59
C LEU A 293 -12.36 3.20 9.60
N LEU A 294 -13.01 4.04 10.39
CA LEU A 294 -12.55 5.40 10.63
C LEU A 294 -11.50 5.38 11.74
N LEU A 295 -10.23 5.36 11.35
CA LEU A 295 -9.09 5.22 12.26
C LEU A 295 -8.81 6.54 12.99
N ILE A 296 -8.84 7.66 12.26
CA ILE A 296 -8.74 9.01 12.79
C ILE A 296 -9.91 9.82 12.22
N GLY A 297 -10.64 10.52 13.09
CA GLY A 297 -11.71 11.44 12.69
C GLY A 297 -11.47 12.82 13.28
N GLU A 298 -11.42 13.84 12.42
CA GLU A 298 -11.21 15.25 12.79
C GLU A 298 -10.04 15.44 13.77
N GLY A 299 -8.93 14.77 13.46
CA GLY A 299 -7.69 14.81 14.24
C GLY A 299 -7.74 14.06 15.58
N ARG A 300 -8.70 13.15 15.79
CA ARG A 300 -8.84 12.31 16.99
C ARG A 300 -8.71 10.83 16.62
N GLY A 301 -7.99 10.05 17.44
CA GLY A 301 -7.98 8.60 17.29
C GLY A 301 -9.35 8.01 17.62
N LEU A 302 -9.84 7.10 16.77
CA LEU A 302 -11.15 6.47 16.87
C LEU A 302 -11.02 4.95 16.85
N GLU A 303 -11.26 4.31 15.69
CA GLU A 303 -11.11 2.87 15.53
C GLU A 303 -9.63 2.47 15.42
N ARG A 304 -9.34 1.18 15.59
CA ARG A 304 -8.00 0.59 15.47
C ARG A 304 -8.11 -0.74 14.73
N LEU A 305 -7.01 -1.23 14.17
CA LEU A 305 -6.95 -2.54 13.50
C LEU A 305 -6.76 -3.64 14.54
N VAL A 306 -7.66 -4.63 14.54
CA VAL A 306 -7.70 -5.70 15.54
C VAL A 306 -7.72 -7.05 14.82
N SER A 307 -6.59 -7.74 14.89
CA SER A 307 -6.44 -9.13 14.42
C SER A 307 -7.16 -10.12 15.35
N ALA A 308 -7.36 -11.35 14.90
CA ALA A 308 -7.95 -12.40 15.73
C ALA A 308 -7.11 -12.66 17.00
N ARG A 309 -5.79 -12.62 16.88
CA ARG A 309 -4.86 -12.80 18.00
C ARG A 309 -4.99 -11.67 19.03
N SER A 310 -4.94 -10.41 18.58
CA SER A 310 -5.09 -9.26 19.49
C SER A 310 -6.47 -9.20 20.13
N ALA A 311 -7.52 -9.62 19.42
CA ALA A 311 -8.84 -9.76 19.99
C ALA A 311 -8.84 -10.73 21.18
N ALA A 312 -8.22 -11.91 21.01
CA ALA A 312 -8.09 -12.90 22.07
C ALA A 312 -7.21 -12.40 23.24
N GLU A 313 -6.03 -11.86 22.95
CA GLU A 313 -5.04 -11.45 23.95
C GLU A 313 -5.51 -10.23 24.77
N PHE A 314 -6.05 -9.21 24.09
CA PHE A 314 -6.43 -7.93 24.71
C PHE A 314 -7.93 -7.79 24.99
N LYS A 315 -8.71 -8.86 24.80
CA LYS A 315 -10.18 -8.89 25.00
C LYS A 315 -10.91 -7.82 24.18
N LEU A 316 -10.52 -7.71 22.91
CA LEU A 316 -11.12 -6.81 21.93
C LEU A 316 -12.00 -7.61 20.95
N VAL A 317 -12.69 -6.88 20.07
CA VAL A 317 -13.44 -7.49 18.96
C VAL A 317 -12.59 -7.38 17.70
N ALA A 318 -12.29 -8.53 17.08
CA ALA A 318 -11.60 -8.57 15.79
C ALA A 318 -12.43 -7.88 14.71
N ASN A 319 -11.77 -7.20 13.77
CA ASN A 319 -12.45 -6.44 12.72
C ASN A 319 -11.93 -6.72 11.31
N GLY A 320 -11.31 -7.89 11.13
CA GLY A 320 -10.77 -8.30 9.84
C GLY A 320 -9.39 -7.75 9.52
N ALA A 321 -8.66 -7.20 10.49
CA ALA A 321 -7.25 -6.87 10.28
C ALA A 321 -6.40 -8.16 10.18
N ASP A 322 -5.34 -8.13 9.36
CA ASP A 322 -4.34 -9.20 9.35
C ASP A 322 -3.52 -9.20 10.65
N SER A 323 -2.72 -10.25 10.83
CA SER A 323 -1.80 -10.42 11.96
C SER A 323 -0.85 -9.25 12.22
N HIS A 324 -0.48 -8.50 11.17
CA HIS A 324 0.38 -7.30 11.29
C HIS A 324 -0.40 -6.03 11.67
N GLU A 325 -1.74 -6.08 11.64
CA GLU A 325 -2.63 -4.97 11.97
C GLU A 325 -2.25 -3.65 11.27
N SER A 326 -1.90 -3.77 9.99
CA SER A 326 -1.61 -2.67 9.08
C SER A 326 -2.79 -2.46 8.12
N PRO A 327 -3.16 -1.21 7.77
CA PRO A 327 -4.18 -0.96 6.78
C PRO A 327 -3.77 -1.54 5.41
N CYS A 328 -4.71 -2.11 4.66
CA CYS A 328 -4.46 -2.50 3.27
C CYS A 328 -4.84 -1.41 2.26
N ALA A 329 -5.74 -0.49 2.65
CA ALA A 329 -6.20 0.62 1.82
C ALA A 329 -6.36 1.90 2.66
N LEU A 330 -5.28 2.68 2.84
CA LEU A 330 -5.30 3.86 3.70
C LEU A 330 -5.79 5.10 2.94
N SER A 331 -6.82 5.77 3.44
CA SER A 331 -7.46 6.90 2.78
C SER A 331 -7.43 8.12 3.71
N LEU A 332 -6.90 9.24 3.22
CA LEU A 332 -7.00 10.54 3.90
C LEU A 332 -8.11 11.36 3.23
N ALA A 333 -8.97 11.95 4.05
CA ALA A 333 -10.02 12.85 3.57
C ALA A 333 -9.42 14.05 2.81
N PRO A 334 -10.11 14.56 1.77
CA PRO A 334 -9.65 15.74 1.04
C PRO A 334 -9.79 17.01 1.89
N GLY A 335 -9.01 18.04 1.55
CA GLY A 335 -9.19 19.39 2.10
C GLY A 335 -9.87 20.33 1.11
N ASN A 336 -9.54 21.62 1.21
CA ASN A 336 -10.21 22.67 0.45
C ASN A 336 -9.31 23.35 -0.59
N LEU A 337 -8.02 22.98 -0.67
CA LEU A 337 -7.07 23.60 -1.58
C LEU A 337 -7.16 22.97 -2.99
N PRO A 338 -7.61 23.70 -4.03
CA PRO A 338 -7.58 23.16 -5.38
C PRO A 338 -6.15 23.01 -5.88
N SER A 339 -5.84 21.91 -6.57
CA SER A 339 -4.47 21.62 -7.05
C SER A 339 -3.91 22.73 -7.95
N ALA A 340 -4.77 23.39 -8.72
CA ALA A 340 -4.38 24.52 -9.57
C ALA A 340 -3.87 25.74 -8.79
N GLN A 341 -4.19 25.85 -7.50
CA GLN A 341 -3.83 26.99 -6.64
C GLN A 341 -2.65 26.68 -5.69
N ILE A 342 -2.03 25.49 -5.79
CA ILE A 342 -0.97 25.07 -4.86
C ILE A 342 0.17 26.09 -4.79
N LEU A 343 0.71 26.50 -5.94
CA LEU A 343 1.86 27.42 -5.97
C LEU A 343 1.48 28.80 -5.44
N GLU A 344 0.33 29.34 -5.87
CA GLU A 344 -0.19 30.63 -5.38
C GLU A 344 -0.37 30.60 -3.86
N ARG A 345 -1.01 29.55 -3.33
CA ARG A 345 -1.29 29.41 -1.90
C ARG A 345 -0.04 29.13 -1.09
N LEU A 346 0.95 28.42 -1.64
CA LEU A 346 2.28 28.23 -1.04
C LEU A 346 3.07 29.54 -0.97
N GLY A 347 2.88 30.47 -1.91
CA GLY A 347 3.56 31.78 -1.92
C GLY A 347 5.07 31.60 -1.99
N THR A 348 5.74 31.69 -0.84
CA THR A 348 7.17 31.41 -0.71
C THR A 348 7.41 30.22 0.22
N GLY A 349 8.12 29.20 -0.26
CA GLY A 349 8.39 27.98 0.48
C GLY A 349 8.86 26.81 -0.39
N LEU A 350 8.80 25.61 0.17
CA LEU A 350 9.21 24.37 -0.49
C LEU A 350 8.04 23.70 -1.20
N TYR A 351 8.22 23.29 -2.44
CA TYR A 351 7.37 22.29 -3.10
C TYR A 351 8.11 20.95 -3.07
N ILE A 352 7.61 19.99 -2.30
CA ILE A 352 8.22 18.69 -2.08
C ILE A 352 7.41 17.64 -2.83
N SER A 353 7.94 17.14 -3.95
CA SER A 353 7.27 16.11 -4.75
C SER A 353 7.30 14.74 -4.07
N ASN A 354 8.46 14.36 -3.53
CA ASN A 354 8.66 13.08 -2.86
C ASN A 354 9.52 13.25 -1.60
N LEU A 355 9.23 12.40 -0.62
CA LEU A 355 10.16 12.11 0.46
C LEU A 355 10.82 10.76 0.19
N TRP A 356 11.89 10.46 0.93
CA TRP A 356 12.63 9.23 0.73
C TRP A 356 13.35 8.78 1.99
N TYR A 357 13.48 7.45 2.17
CA TYR A 357 14.12 6.81 3.32
C TYR A 357 13.60 7.33 4.66
N LEU A 358 12.28 7.30 4.84
CA LEU A 358 11.68 7.65 6.11
C LEU A 358 11.95 6.56 7.16
N ASN A 359 12.18 6.99 8.39
CA ASN A 359 12.20 6.13 9.57
C ASN A 359 11.78 6.94 10.81
N TYR A 360 11.37 6.27 11.88
CA TYR A 360 11.09 6.91 13.16
C TYR A 360 12.41 7.23 13.86
N SER A 361 12.69 8.52 14.06
CA SER A 361 13.80 8.98 14.91
C SER A 361 13.43 8.89 16.40
N ASP A 362 12.14 9.04 16.71
CA ASP A 362 11.54 8.83 18.03
C ASP A 362 10.08 8.39 17.83
N LEU A 363 9.81 7.10 18.03
CA LEU A 363 8.50 6.49 17.80
C LEU A 363 7.43 7.03 18.78
N PRO A 364 7.63 7.07 20.12
CA PRO A 364 6.64 7.64 21.05
C PRO A 364 6.23 9.09 20.74
N ALA A 365 7.14 9.89 20.21
CA ALA A 365 6.86 11.27 19.79
C ALA A 365 6.35 11.39 18.34
N ALA A 366 6.19 10.26 17.63
CA ALA A 366 5.93 10.18 16.19
C ALA A 366 6.87 11.05 15.35
N ARG A 367 8.14 11.15 15.75
CA ARG A 367 9.16 11.90 15.00
C ARG A 367 9.69 11.04 13.88
N MET A 368 9.63 11.58 12.68
CA MET A 368 10.06 10.94 11.45
C MET A 368 11.23 11.74 10.89
N THR A 369 12.28 11.03 10.49
CA THR A 369 13.38 11.59 9.73
C THR A 369 13.42 11.00 8.34
N GLY A 370 13.80 11.79 7.35
CA GLY A 370 13.93 11.37 5.96
C GLY A 370 14.61 12.43 5.11
N LEU A 371 14.65 12.19 3.80
CA LEU A 371 15.27 13.09 2.84
C LEU A 371 14.22 13.68 1.89
N THR A 372 14.42 14.93 1.50
CA THR A 372 13.76 15.48 0.31
C THR A 372 14.46 14.96 -0.94
N ARG A 373 13.72 14.27 -1.82
CA ARG A 373 14.29 13.67 -3.05
C ARG A 373 13.31 13.80 -4.21
N PHE A 374 13.78 13.48 -5.41
CA PHE A 374 13.01 13.43 -6.65
C PHE A 374 12.19 14.70 -6.89
N ALA A 375 12.87 15.81 -7.18
CA ALA A 375 12.29 17.12 -7.48
C ALA A 375 11.64 17.85 -6.28
N THR A 376 12.50 18.41 -5.43
CA THR A 376 12.10 19.45 -4.47
C THR A 376 12.47 20.82 -5.03
N PHE A 377 11.53 21.75 -5.02
CA PHE A 377 11.69 23.09 -5.59
C PHE A 377 11.53 24.17 -4.54
N TRP A 378 12.29 25.25 -4.71
CA TRP A 378 12.01 26.50 -4.03
C TRP A 378 10.99 27.29 -4.84
N VAL A 379 9.94 27.74 -4.17
CA VAL A 379 8.89 28.58 -4.73
C VAL A 379 9.00 29.96 -4.08
N GLU A 380 8.89 31.00 -4.91
CA GLU A 380 8.86 32.39 -4.45
C GLU A 380 7.75 33.13 -5.20
N ASN A 381 6.87 33.80 -4.44
CA ASN A 381 5.68 34.49 -4.97
C ASN A 381 4.85 33.62 -5.92
N GLY A 382 4.68 32.35 -5.57
CA GLY A 382 3.94 31.36 -6.34
C GLY A 382 4.60 30.90 -7.64
N ARG A 383 5.91 31.11 -7.78
CA ARG A 383 6.67 30.66 -8.95
C ARG A 383 7.86 29.82 -8.53
N ILE A 384 8.01 28.66 -9.17
CA ILE A 384 9.20 27.81 -9.00
C ILE A 384 10.42 28.59 -9.46
N GLN A 385 11.43 28.71 -8.59
CA GLN A 385 12.68 29.40 -8.86
C GLN A 385 13.75 28.41 -9.34
N GLY A 386 13.88 27.27 -8.68
CA GLY A 386 14.84 26.23 -9.02
C GLY A 386 14.79 25.05 -8.06
N PRO A 387 15.61 24.01 -8.31
CA PRO A 387 15.67 22.85 -7.43
C PRO A 387 16.36 23.21 -6.12
N VAL A 388 15.96 22.56 -5.04
CA VAL A 388 16.68 22.61 -3.75
C VAL A 388 17.56 21.37 -3.66
N SER A 389 18.78 21.52 -3.13
CA SER A 389 19.63 20.38 -2.79
C SER A 389 18.88 19.42 -1.86
N THR A 390 19.18 18.12 -1.91
CA THR A 390 18.57 17.17 -0.98
C THR A 390 18.88 17.59 0.45
N MET A 391 17.82 17.79 1.23
CA MET A 391 17.86 18.18 2.63
C MET A 391 17.35 17.04 3.49
N ARG A 392 17.82 16.96 4.74
CA ARG A 392 17.22 16.10 5.75
C ARG A 392 16.14 16.87 6.50
N PHE A 393 15.02 16.20 6.76
CA PHE A 393 14.04 16.68 7.72
C PHE A 393 14.01 15.76 8.94
N ASP A 394 13.59 16.31 10.08
CA ASP A 394 13.27 15.56 11.29
C ASP A 394 12.15 16.29 12.05
N ASP A 395 10.92 15.83 11.84
CA ASP A 395 9.71 16.47 12.36
C ASP A 395 8.71 15.43 12.86
N SER A 396 7.78 15.83 13.73
CA SER A 396 6.75 14.91 14.21
C SER A 396 5.49 14.96 13.37
N LEU A 397 4.82 13.82 13.25
CA LEU A 397 3.48 13.75 12.67
C LEU A 397 2.51 14.71 13.37
N TYR A 398 2.60 14.79 14.71
CA TYR A 398 1.79 15.68 15.54
C TYR A 398 2.04 17.17 15.26
N ASN A 399 3.25 17.54 14.86
CA ASN A 399 3.55 18.90 14.46
C ASN A 399 3.07 19.13 13.02
N LEU A 400 3.51 18.29 12.09
CA LEU A 400 3.30 18.43 10.65
C LEU A 400 1.83 18.36 10.24
N LEU A 401 1.11 17.32 10.69
CA LEU A 401 -0.33 17.13 10.41
C LEU A 401 -1.23 17.63 11.56
N GLY A 402 -0.63 18.24 12.58
CA GLY A 402 -1.33 18.95 13.65
C GLY A 402 -1.24 20.45 13.44
N SER A 403 -0.47 21.12 14.31
CA SER A 403 -0.44 22.59 14.40
C SER A 403 0.10 23.30 13.15
N GLN A 404 0.92 22.62 12.33
CA GLN A 404 1.49 23.20 11.11
C GLN A 404 0.60 23.03 9.89
N LEU A 405 -0.39 22.12 9.91
CA LEU A 405 -1.25 21.87 8.76
C LEU A 405 -2.17 23.07 8.49
N GLU A 406 -2.07 23.65 7.30
CA GLU A 406 -2.93 24.75 6.84
C GLU A 406 -4.14 24.24 6.07
N ASP A 407 -3.90 23.35 5.11
CA ASP A 407 -4.93 22.79 4.25
C ASP A 407 -4.45 21.47 3.63
N LEU A 408 -5.39 20.70 3.13
CA LEU A 408 -5.13 19.54 2.27
C LEU A 408 -5.70 19.84 0.87
N THR A 409 -5.16 19.19 -0.16
CA THR A 409 -5.73 19.36 -1.50
C THR A 409 -7.13 18.75 -1.58
N GLN A 410 -7.99 19.36 -2.40
CA GLN A 410 -9.31 18.82 -2.71
C GLN A 410 -9.17 17.53 -3.54
N GLU A 411 -8.31 17.55 -4.56
CA GLU A 411 -7.99 16.38 -5.35
C GLU A 411 -7.10 15.44 -4.55
N ARG A 412 -7.33 14.14 -4.72
CA ARG A 412 -6.57 13.06 -4.12
C ARG A 412 -6.04 12.15 -5.21
N GLU A 413 -4.89 11.56 -4.97
CA GLU A 413 -4.27 10.59 -5.86
C GLU A 413 -4.43 9.19 -5.28
N MET A 414 -4.92 8.26 -6.11
CA MET A 414 -4.90 6.84 -5.82
C MET A 414 -3.50 6.32 -6.16
N ILE A 415 -2.80 5.80 -5.15
CA ILE A 415 -1.45 5.28 -5.27
C ILE A 415 -1.54 3.78 -4.97
N LEU A 416 -1.24 2.95 -5.97
CA LEU A 416 -1.14 1.51 -5.78
C LEU A 416 0.29 1.14 -5.45
N SER A 417 0.47 0.22 -4.50
CA SER A 417 1.79 -0.28 -4.15
C SER A 417 2.51 -0.82 -5.38
N THR A 418 3.74 -0.37 -5.58
CA THR A 418 4.63 -0.84 -6.65
C THR A 418 5.39 -2.11 -6.24
N SER A 419 5.14 -2.64 -5.04
CA SER A 419 5.82 -3.84 -4.56
C SER A 419 5.42 -5.06 -5.40
N THR A 420 6.43 -5.74 -5.93
CA THR A 420 6.31 -7.00 -6.66
C THR A 420 7.13 -8.11 -5.99
N TYR A 421 7.51 -7.93 -4.72
CA TYR A 421 8.29 -8.94 -4.00
C TYR A 421 7.37 -10.09 -3.58
N GLY A 422 7.74 -11.32 -3.98
CA GLY A 422 6.83 -12.47 -3.89
C GLY A 422 5.74 -12.40 -4.97
N GLN A 423 4.86 -11.41 -4.89
CA GLN A 423 3.79 -11.15 -5.86
C GLN A 423 3.44 -9.66 -5.91
N ARG A 424 2.66 -9.23 -6.92
CA ARG A 424 2.08 -7.88 -6.92
C ARG A 424 1.18 -7.66 -5.69
N SER A 425 1.44 -6.54 -5.02
CA SER A 425 0.63 -6.09 -3.89
C SER A 425 -0.73 -5.54 -4.35
N THR A 426 -1.76 -5.76 -3.54
CA THR A 426 -3.09 -5.14 -3.67
C THR A 426 -3.25 -3.91 -2.78
N GLY A 427 -2.20 -3.55 -2.04
CA GLY A 427 -2.21 -2.42 -1.11
C GLY A 427 -2.29 -1.09 -1.85
N SER A 428 -3.00 -0.13 -1.25
CA SER A 428 -3.19 1.20 -1.84
C SER A 428 -3.27 2.30 -0.80
N SER A 429 -3.01 3.52 -1.23
CA SER A 429 -3.35 4.73 -0.51
C SER A 429 -4.15 5.70 -1.38
N HIS A 430 -4.98 6.53 -0.77
CA HIS A 430 -5.74 7.57 -1.46
C HIS A 430 -5.57 8.90 -0.71
N LEU A 431 -4.65 9.73 -1.21
CA LEU A 431 -4.08 10.82 -0.42
C LEU A 431 -4.16 12.17 -1.14
N PRO A 432 -4.51 13.25 -0.44
CA PRO A 432 -4.26 14.62 -0.88
C PRO A 432 -2.79 15.01 -0.66
N GLY A 433 -2.38 16.14 -1.24
CA GLY A 433 -1.20 16.87 -0.80
C GLY A 433 -1.50 17.70 0.45
N ALA A 434 -0.46 18.09 1.19
CA ALA A 434 -0.56 18.87 2.41
C ALA A 434 0.21 20.19 2.31
N LEU A 435 -0.45 21.29 2.65
CA LEU A 435 0.18 22.60 2.81
C LEU A 435 0.43 22.84 4.29
N VAL A 436 1.69 23.08 4.67
CA VAL A 436 2.11 23.28 6.06
C VAL A 436 2.86 24.60 6.25
N LYS A 437 2.63 25.25 7.39
CA LYS A 437 3.31 26.50 7.80
C LYS A 437 4.79 26.30 8.04
N GLY A 438 5.18 25.09 8.46
CA GLY A 438 6.54 24.78 8.86
C GLY A 438 6.84 23.28 8.79
N LEU A 439 7.87 22.94 8.02
CA LEU A 439 8.60 21.68 8.04
C LEU A 439 10.03 21.95 8.52
N THR A 440 10.50 21.18 9.49
CA THR A 440 11.84 21.35 10.07
C THR A 440 12.91 20.63 9.25
N LEU A 441 13.78 21.38 8.59
CA LEU A 441 14.97 20.89 7.91
C LEU A 441 16.20 20.96 8.83
N THR A 442 16.97 19.88 8.91
CA THR A 442 18.06 19.71 9.87
C THR A 442 19.44 19.68 9.25
N LEU A 443 19.57 19.23 7.99
CA LEU A 443 20.83 19.15 7.25
C LEU A 443 20.64 19.50 5.78
#